data_AF-A0A1V5LR29-F1
#
_entry.id   AF-A0A1V5LR29-F1
#
_cell.length_a   1.000
_cell.length_b   1.000
_cell.length_c   1.000
_cell.angle_alpha   90.00
_cell.angle_beta   90.00
_cell.angle_gamma   90.00
#
_symmetry.space_group_name_H-M   'P 1'
#
loop_
_entity.id
_entity.type
_entity.pdbx_description
1 polymer ?
#
loop_
_entity_poly.entity_id
_entity_poly.type
_entity_poly.pdbx_seq_one_letter_code
_entity_poly.pdbx_strand_id
1 'polypeptide(L)'
;MRTIALICLLSGVLLTGFMLTGCGGGSLATTTVPNGEILLQIRLPAPDALPVMRSLGEIAAFRVTVSGVGTPQVMTIPWTLPTAVNQRITVRAGENIMIAVEALDDAGVIHYHGQTVVDIAPSAVTPVTLTLTPTLADVTLETTIHIGEPAVTIDEVPPVGAAGYAHGSVTGQLDPEMLAVAVYIKVGNGWWSKPYFNTPLTFPRAGDGHWQCAITTGGNDTAATHVAAFLVFSTATVPLASGGALPDIPDALASVQVTRPQSGD
;
A
#
# COMPACT_ATOMS: atom_id res chain seq x y z
N MET A 1 11.34 -80.52 -17.56
CA MET A 1 10.14 -80.53 -16.68
C MET A 1 9.18 -79.48 -17.19
N ARG A 2 8.05 -79.98 -17.71
CA ARG A 2 6.68 -79.42 -17.65
C ARG A 2 6.49 -77.92 -17.96
N THR A 3 5.65 -77.45 -18.87
CA THR A 3 4.63 -77.99 -19.79
C THR A 3 4.26 -76.75 -20.64
N ILE A 4 4.51 -76.70 -21.95
CA ILE A 4 3.52 -76.98 -23.02
C ILE A 4 2.25 -76.14 -22.81
N ALA A 5 2.11 -75.01 -23.50
CA ALA A 5 1.55 -74.87 -24.85
C ALA A 5 0.10 -74.33 -24.77
N LEU A 6 -0.62 -73.95 -25.81
CA LEU A 6 -0.64 -74.26 -27.25
C LEU A 6 -1.64 -73.18 -27.78
N ILE A 7 -1.38 -72.50 -28.90
CA ILE A 7 -2.03 -72.78 -30.20
C ILE A 7 -3.46 -72.22 -30.28
N CYS A 8 -3.63 -71.16 -31.09
CA CYS A 8 -4.10 -71.25 -32.49
C CYS A 8 -5.60 -70.88 -32.53
N LEU A 9 -6.20 -70.45 -33.63
CA LEU A 9 -5.82 -70.12 -34.99
C LEU A 9 -7.01 -69.26 -35.50
N LEU A 10 -6.80 -68.55 -36.62
CA LEU A 10 -7.74 -68.30 -37.73
C LEU A 10 -9.21 -67.94 -37.38
N SER A 11 -9.77 -66.87 -37.93
CA SER A 11 -10.38 -66.79 -39.27
C SER A 11 -10.89 -65.35 -39.41
N GLY A 12 -10.75 -64.56 -40.47
CA GLY A 12 -10.82 -64.89 -41.88
C GLY A 12 -12.27 -64.83 -42.37
N VAL A 13 -12.85 -63.64 -42.61
CA VAL A 13 -13.94 -63.45 -43.61
C VAL A 13 -13.87 -62.03 -44.20
N LEU A 14 -14.06 -62.05 -45.51
CA LEU A 14 -13.94 -61.03 -46.54
C LEU A 14 -15.28 -60.30 -46.79
N LEU A 15 -15.20 -59.04 -47.22
CA LEU A 15 -16.14 -58.30 -48.08
C LEU A 15 -17.64 -58.20 -47.71
N THR A 16 -18.14 -56.96 -47.64
CA THR A 16 -19.12 -56.43 -48.61
C THR A 16 -19.36 -54.94 -48.35
N GLY A 17 -19.31 -54.14 -49.42
CA GLY A 17 -19.74 -52.74 -49.38
C GLY A 17 -21.27 -52.66 -49.33
N PHE A 18 -21.77 -51.68 -48.58
CA PHE A 18 -23.12 -51.14 -48.75
C PHE A 18 -23.01 -49.62 -48.68
N MET A 19 -23.21 -48.96 -49.83
CA MET A 19 -23.60 -47.56 -49.84
C MET A 19 -25.04 -47.47 -49.39
N LEU A 20 -25.30 -46.73 -48.31
CA LEU A 20 -26.59 -46.10 -48.07
C LEU A 20 -26.33 -44.67 -47.60
N THR A 21 -26.69 -43.74 -48.47
CA THR A 21 -27.01 -42.34 -48.15
C THR A 21 -28.04 -42.32 -47.02
N GLY A 22 -27.63 -41.80 -45.87
CA GLY A 22 -28.52 -41.48 -44.76
C GLY A 22 -28.19 -40.09 -44.26
N CYS A 23 -28.91 -39.09 -44.76
CA CYS A 23 -29.02 -37.77 -44.14
C CYS A 23 -29.80 -37.96 -42.83
N GLY A 24 -29.11 -38.47 -41.80
CA GLY A 24 -29.59 -38.45 -40.43
C GLY A 24 -29.18 -37.11 -39.84
N GLY A 25 -30.06 -36.12 -39.96
CA GLY A 25 -30.02 -34.91 -39.15
C GLY A 25 -30.15 -35.31 -37.68
N GLY A 26 -29.04 -35.72 -37.08
CA GLY A 26 -28.85 -35.67 -35.65
C GLY A 26 -28.90 -34.20 -35.28
N SER A 27 -30.10 -33.69 -34.99
CA SER A 27 -30.25 -32.58 -34.08
C SER A 27 -29.39 -32.97 -32.89
N LEU A 28 -28.20 -32.37 -32.78
CA LEU A 28 -27.40 -32.42 -31.58
C LEU A 28 -28.39 -31.99 -30.52
N ALA A 29 -28.83 -32.95 -29.70
CA ALA A 29 -29.56 -32.62 -28.50
C ALA A 29 -28.65 -31.62 -27.82
N THR A 30 -29.04 -30.34 -27.85
CA THR A 30 -28.43 -29.33 -27.02
C THR A 30 -28.72 -29.86 -25.63
N THR A 31 -27.75 -30.60 -25.07
CA THR A 31 -27.78 -31.06 -23.70
C THR A 31 -27.77 -29.78 -22.91
N THR A 32 -28.97 -29.28 -22.65
CA THR A 32 -29.20 -28.10 -21.84
C THR A 32 -28.65 -28.47 -20.49
N VAL A 33 -27.45 -27.97 -20.19
CA VAL A 33 -26.83 -28.19 -18.89
C VAL A 33 -27.83 -27.64 -17.87
N PRO A 34 -28.32 -28.47 -16.94
CA PRO A 34 -29.33 -28.02 -16.00
C PRO A 34 -28.76 -26.91 -15.12
N ASN A 35 -29.62 -25.97 -14.71
CA ASN A 35 -29.23 -24.96 -13.75
C ASN A 35 -29.31 -25.52 -12.31
N GLY A 36 -28.40 -25.07 -11.47
CA GLY A 36 -28.46 -25.18 -10.02
C GLY A 36 -28.52 -23.78 -9.38
N GLU A 37 -28.60 -23.73 -8.06
CA GLU A 37 -28.56 -22.47 -7.32
C GLU A 37 -27.48 -22.52 -6.25
N ILE A 38 -26.83 -21.39 -6.00
CA ILE A 38 -25.93 -21.22 -4.85
C ILE A 38 -26.50 -20.18 -3.90
N LEU A 39 -26.28 -20.41 -2.61
CA LEU A 39 -26.44 -19.39 -1.57
C LEU A 39 -25.04 -18.91 -1.17
N LEU A 40 -24.63 -17.78 -1.73
CA LEU A 40 -23.29 -17.22 -1.53
C LEU A 40 -23.27 -16.33 -0.28
N GLN A 41 -22.42 -16.68 0.67
CA GLN A 41 -22.09 -15.87 1.85
C GLN A 41 -20.64 -15.36 1.72
N ILE A 42 -20.48 -14.05 1.55
CA ILE A 42 -19.16 -13.39 1.48
C ILE A 42 -18.78 -12.87 2.86
N ARG A 43 -17.59 -13.24 3.33
CA ARG A 43 -17.00 -12.75 4.58
C ARG A 43 -15.75 -11.94 4.28
N LEU A 44 -15.74 -10.69 4.73
CA LEU A 44 -14.55 -9.84 4.76
C LEU A 44 -13.79 -10.07 6.08
N PRO A 45 -12.46 -9.93 6.11
CA PRO A 45 -11.69 -10.01 7.34
C PRO A 45 -12.04 -8.86 8.29
N ALA A 46 -11.78 -9.05 9.59
CA ALA A 46 -12.01 -8.00 10.58
C ALA A 46 -11.08 -6.79 10.31
N PRO A 47 -11.56 -5.53 10.53
CA PRO A 47 -10.78 -4.32 10.26
C PRO A 47 -9.41 -4.29 10.97
N ASP A 48 -9.34 -4.94 12.13
CA ASP A 48 -8.24 -4.87 13.10
C ASP A 48 -7.20 -6.00 12.92
N ALA A 49 -7.37 -6.88 11.92
CA ALA A 49 -6.53 -8.06 11.76
C ALA A 49 -5.21 -7.80 10.99
N LEU A 50 -5.02 -6.65 10.33
CA LEU A 50 -3.85 -6.38 9.47
C LEU A 50 -3.37 -4.92 9.55
N PRO A 51 -2.04 -4.66 9.57
CA PRO A 51 -1.46 -3.37 9.97
C PRO A 51 -1.62 -2.22 8.97
N VAL A 52 -2.03 -2.49 7.73
CA VAL A 52 -2.33 -1.44 6.74
C VAL A 52 -3.43 -1.97 5.84
N MET A 53 -4.68 -1.53 6.07
CA MET A 53 -5.77 -1.79 5.12
C MET A 53 -6.56 -0.52 4.86
N ARG A 54 -6.87 -0.32 3.58
CA ARG A 54 -7.90 0.59 3.10
C ARG A 54 -9.22 0.25 3.83
N SER A 55 -10.00 1.28 4.17
CA SER A 55 -11.22 1.12 4.98
C SER A 55 -12.22 0.20 4.28
N LEU A 56 -12.93 -0.69 5.02
CA LEU A 56 -14.08 -1.44 4.48
C LEU A 56 -15.16 -0.53 3.86
N GLY A 57 -15.16 0.76 4.21
CA GLY A 57 -16.01 1.79 3.62
C GLY A 57 -15.63 2.21 2.20
N GLU A 58 -14.50 1.74 1.66
CA GLU A 58 -14.05 2.02 0.29
C GLU A 58 -14.53 0.96 -0.72
N ILE A 59 -15.09 -0.17 -0.24
CA ILE A 59 -15.65 -1.19 -1.12
C ILE A 59 -16.99 -0.70 -1.65
N ALA A 60 -17.13 -0.69 -2.98
CA ALA A 60 -18.34 -0.29 -3.69
C ALA A 60 -19.15 -1.51 -4.18
N ALA A 61 -18.47 -2.60 -4.57
CA ALA A 61 -19.13 -3.77 -5.14
C ALA A 61 -18.31 -5.06 -4.98
N PHE A 62 -18.95 -6.20 -5.22
CA PHE A 62 -18.31 -7.49 -5.42
C PHE A 62 -18.51 -7.99 -6.84
N ARG A 63 -17.42 -8.40 -7.51
CA ARG A 63 -17.48 -9.14 -8.77
C ARG A 63 -17.40 -10.62 -8.46
N VAL A 64 -18.41 -11.37 -8.87
CA VAL A 64 -18.48 -12.83 -8.71
C VAL A 64 -18.33 -13.46 -10.08
N THR A 65 -17.33 -14.34 -10.22
CA THR A 65 -17.06 -15.11 -11.44
C THR A 65 -17.28 -16.58 -11.15
N VAL A 66 -18.16 -17.21 -11.92
CA VAL A 66 -18.45 -18.65 -11.85
C VAL A 66 -17.95 -19.30 -13.12
N SER A 67 -17.00 -20.23 -12.98
CA SER A 67 -16.30 -20.89 -14.09
C SER A 67 -16.25 -22.40 -13.87
N GLY A 68 -16.14 -23.17 -14.95
CA GLY A 68 -16.20 -24.62 -14.91
C GLY A 68 -16.61 -25.16 -16.28
N VAL A 69 -17.92 -25.39 -16.47
CA VAL A 69 -18.46 -25.91 -17.74
C VAL A 69 -18.97 -24.76 -18.63
N GLY A 70 -18.27 -24.51 -19.74
CA GLY A 70 -18.65 -23.52 -20.74
C GLY A 70 -18.13 -22.10 -20.43
N THR A 71 -18.81 -21.08 -20.98
CA THR A 71 -18.43 -19.67 -20.80
C THR A 71 -18.62 -19.23 -19.34
N PRO A 72 -17.61 -18.59 -18.71
CA PRO A 72 -17.75 -18.06 -17.35
C PRO A 72 -18.93 -17.09 -17.22
N GLN A 73 -19.65 -17.20 -16.10
CA GLN A 73 -20.69 -16.25 -15.72
C GLN A 73 -20.10 -15.21 -14.78
N VAL A 74 -20.21 -13.93 -15.13
CA VAL A 74 -19.71 -12.81 -14.31
C VAL A 74 -20.89 -11.95 -13.88
N MET A 75 -20.93 -11.59 -12.60
CA MET A 75 -21.95 -10.68 -12.05
C MET A 75 -21.32 -9.70 -11.06
N THR A 76 -21.95 -8.54 -10.92
CA THR A 76 -21.55 -7.51 -9.97
C THR A 76 -22.65 -7.29 -8.95
N ILE A 77 -22.32 -7.36 -7.67
CA ILE A 77 -23.24 -7.17 -6.55
C ILE A 77 -22.84 -5.87 -5.84
N PRO A 78 -23.69 -4.83 -5.79
CA PRO A 78 -23.37 -3.60 -5.08
C PRO A 78 -23.26 -3.86 -3.57
N TRP A 79 -22.31 -3.20 -2.91
CA TRP A 79 -22.13 -3.27 -1.46
C TRP A 79 -22.76 -2.07 -0.79
N THR A 80 -23.61 -2.32 0.20
CA THR A 80 -24.12 -1.31 1.13
C THR A 80 -23.92 -1.83 2.54
N LEU A 81 -23.17 -1.09 3.36
CA LEU A 81 -22.90 -1.43 4.77
C LEU A 81 -24.21 -1.61 5.58
N PRO A 82 -24.24 -2.47 6.62
CA PRO A 82 -23.34 -3.60 6.90
C PRO A 82 -24.14 -4.85 7.33
N THR A 83 -23.80 -6.06 6.87
CA THR A 83 -23.79 -7.26 7.76
C THR A 83 -23.36 -8.54 7.05
N ALA A 84 -23.61 -8.71 5.77
CA ALA A 84 -23.05 -9.76 4.90
C ALA A 84 -23.72 -9.64 3.53
N VAL A 85 -23.02 -10.01 2.46
CA VAL A 85 -23.71 -10.32 1.20
C VAL A 85 -24.18 -11.77 1.31
N ASN A 86 -25.50 -11.94 1.42
CA ASN A 86 -26.17 -13.22 1.23
C ASN A 86 -26.94 -13.15 -0.08
N GLN A 87 -26.37 -13.69 -1.15
CA GLN A 87 -26.97 -13.62 -2.48
C GLN A 87 -27.30 -15.02 -2.99
N ARG A 88 -28.55 -15.22 -3.44
CA ARG A 88 -28.94 -16.41 -4.20
C ARG A 88 -28.62 -16.16 -5.67
N ILE A 89 -27.89 -17.09 -6.28
CA ILE A 89 -27.41 -16.96 -7.66
C ILE A 89 -27.74 -18.25 -8.42
N THR A 90 -28.42 -18.12 -9.57
CA THR A 90 -28.63 -19.23 -10.49
C THR A 90 -27.38 -19.43 -11.34
N VAL A 91 -26.83 -20.63 -11.30
CA VAL A 91 -25.60 -21.00 -12.01
C VAL A 91 -25.78 -22.32 -12.73
N ARG A 92 -24.86 -22.67 -13.63
CA ARG A 92 -24.89 -24.00 -14.26
C ARG A 92 -24.53 -25.07 -13.22
N ALA A 93 -25.32 -26.14 -13.17
CA ALA A 93 -24.99 -27.30 -12.36
C ALA A 93 -23.81 -28.07 -12.98
N GLY A 94 -23.03 -28.74 -12.16
CA GLY A 94 -21.85 -29.47 -12.59
C GLY A 94 -20.88 -29.75 -11.45
N GLU A 95 -19.85 -30.54 -11.75
CA GLU A 95 -18.76 -30.84 -10.83
C GLU A 95 -17.61 -29.84 -11.03
N ASN A 96 -16.85 -29.60 -9.97
CA ASN A 96 -15.66 -28.74 -9.95
C ASN A 96 -15.93 -27.31 -10.46
N ILE A 97 -17.05 -26.71 -10.07
CA ILE A 97 -17.36 -25.32 -10.41
C ILE A 97 -16.53 -24.39 -9.54
N MET A 98 -15.66 -23.61 -10.16
CA MET A 98 -14.86 -22.57 -9.51
C MET A 98 -15.68 -21.30 -9.35
N ILE A 99 -15.78 -20.81 -8.12
CA ILE A 99 -16.40 -19.54 -7.77
C ILE A 99 -15.30 -18.63 -7.24
N ALA A 100 -15.06 -17.53 -7.94
CA ALA A 100 -14.16 -16.47 -7.52
C ALA A 100 -14.96 -15.20 -7.17
N VAL A 101 -14.56 -14.52 -6.11
CA VAL A 101 -15.17 -13.29 -5.61
C VAL A 101 -14.06 -12.27 -5.41
N GLU A 102 -14.25 -11.07 -5.97
CA GLU A 102 -13.36 -9.93 -5.84
C GLU A 102 -14.14 -8.76 -5.26
N ALA A 103 -13.61 -8.07 -4.27
CA ALA A 103 -14.19 -6.83 -3.74
C ALA A 103 -13.52 -5.63 -4.41
N LEU A 104 -14.31 -4.71 -4.95
CA LEU A 104 -13.86 -3.59 -5.76
C LEU A 104 -14.27 -2.25 -5.14
N ASP A 105 -13.46 -1.22 -5.35
CA ASP A 105 -13.83 0.17 -5.07
C ASP A 105 -14.60 0.81 -6.24
N ASP A 106 -14.97 2.09 -6.11
CA ASP A 106 -15.66 2.87 -7.14
C ASP A 106 -14.84 3.04 -8.43
N ALA A 107 -13.51 2.88 -8.35
CA ALA A 107 -12.61 2.92 -9.51
C ALA A 107 -12.43 1.54 -10.17
N GLY A 108 -13.04 0.49 -9.61
CA GLY A 108 -12.93 -0.88 -10.10
C GLY A 108 -11.62 -1.58 -9.71
N VAL A 109 -10.87 -1.04 -8.74
CA VAL A 109 -9.64 -1.66 -8.21
C VAL A 109 -10.02 -2.78 -7.25
N ILE A 110 -9.35 -3.93 -7.37
CA ILE A 110 -9.57 -5.09 -6.50
C ILE A 110 -8.77 -4.93 -5.21
N HIS A 111 -9.47 -5.00 -4.08
CA HIS A 111 -8.86 -4.90 -2.73
C HIS A 111 -8.86 -6.22 -1.99
N TYR A 112 -9.80 -7.10 -2.30
CA TYR A 112 -9.91 -8.42 -1.70
C TYR A 112 -10.26 -9.46 -2.75
N HIS A 113 -9.76 -10.67 -2.59
CA HIS A 113 -10.10 -11.80 -3.45
C HIS A 113 -10.31 -13.07 -2.63
N GLY A 114 -11.09 -13.99 -3.17
CA GLY A 114 -11.26 -15.32 -2.63
C GLY A 114 -11.84 -16.22 -3.69
N GLN A 115 -11.47 -17.50 -3.66
CA GLN A 115 -12.00 -18.48 -4.59
C GLN A 115 -12.19 -19.84 -3.92
N THR A 116 -13.15 -20.61 -4.43
CA THR A 116 -13.40 -21.98 -3.98
C THR A 116 -13.94 -22.81 -5.13
N VAL A 117 -13.76 -24.13 -5.03
CA VAL A 117 -14.31 -25.11 -5.97
C VAL A 117 -15.43 -25.86 -5.26
N VAL A 118 -16.58 -26.00 -5.93
CA VAL A 118 -17.76 -26.66 -5.38
C VAL A 118 -18.48 -27.48 -6.45
N ASP A 119 -19.10 -28.58 -6.03
CA ASP A 119 -20.03 -29.34 -6.86
C ASP A 119 -21.45 -28.78 -6.69
N ILE A 120 -22.12 -28.53 -7.82
CA ILE A 120 -23.45 -27.91 -7.85
C ILE A 120 -24.43 -28.93 -8.40
N ALA A 121 -25.26 -29.46 -7.52
CA ALA A 121 -26.30 -30.41 -7.90
C ALA A 121 -27.43 -29.70 -8.69
N PRO A 122 -27.96 -30.33 -9.75
CA PRO A 122 -29.12 -29.82 -10.47
C PRO A 122 -30.31 -29.59 -9.53
N SER A 123 -30.98 -28.45 -9.67
CA SER A 123 -32.20 -28.13 -8.91
C SER A 123 -32.07 -28.14 -7.37
N ALA A 124 -30.84 -28.09 -6.85
CA ALA A 124 -30.55 -27.95 -5.42
C ALA A 124 -29.91 -26.59 -5.13
N VAL A 125 -30.00 -26.17 -3.86
CA VAL A 125 -29.30 -24.98 -3.36
C VAL A 125 -28.01 -25.43 -2.68
N THR A 126 -26.87 -25.08 -3.26
CA THR A 126 -25.57 -25.37 -2.66
C THR A 126 -25.10 -24.16 -1.83
N PRO A 127 -24.90 -24.29 -0.51
CA PRO A 127 -24.34 -23.21 0.30
C PRO A 127 -22.85 -23.02 -0.01
N VAL A 128 -22.43 -21.76 -0.23
CA VAL A 128 -21.03 -21.41 -0.51
C VAL A 128 -20.62 -20.28 0.42
N THR A 129 -19.61 -20.51 1.25
CA THR A 129 -19.00 -19.47 2.09
C THR A 129 -17.60 -19.17 1.61
N LEU A 130 -17.32 -17.90 1.34
CA LEU A 130 -16.00 -17.42 0.93
C LEU A 130 -15.51 -16.36 1.91
N THR A 131 -14.36 -16.61 2.53
CA THR A 131 -13.61 -15.59 3.26
C THR A 131 -12.61 -14.98 2.30
N LEU A 132 -12.73 -13.68 2.05
CA LEU A 132 -11.80 -13.00 1.16
C LEU A 132 -10.51 -12.68 1.91
N THR A 133 -9.40 -12.84 1.22
CA THR A 133 -8.10 -12.34 1.66
C THR A 133 -7.83 -11.02 0.96
N PRO A 134 -7.15 -10.06 1.62
CA PRO A 134 -6.70 -8.87 0.94
C PRO A 134 -5.85 -9.28 -0.25
N THR A 135 -6.10 -8.69 -1.41
CA THR A 135 -5.08 -8.71 -2.45
C THR A 135 -3.98 -7.81 -1.94
N LEU A 136 -2.80 -8.37 -1.69
CA LEU A 136 -1.57 -7.61 -1.73
C LEU A 136 -1.44 -7.12 -3.19
N ALA A 137 -2.23 -6.11 -3.57
CA ALA A 137 -1.74 -5.15 -4.53
C ALA A 137 -0.40 -4.75 -3.94
N ASP A 138 0.67 -4.80 -4.72
CA ASP A 138 1.98 -4.35 -4.29
C ASP A 138 1.79 -3.00 -3.59
N VAL A 139 1.71 -3.02 -2.26
CA VAL A 139 1.99 -1.85 -1.47
C VAL A 139 3.49 -1.83 -1.55
N THR A 140 3.99 -1.30 -2.66
CA THR A 140 5.27 -0.66 -2.70
C THR A 140 5.13 0.49 -1.72
N LEU A 141 5.28 0.20 -0.43
CA LEU A 141 5.81 1.15 0.50
C LEU A 141 7.21 1.41 -0.07
N GLU A 142 7.30 2.40 -0.96
CA GLU A 142 8.54 3.13 -1.19
C GLU A 142 8.86 3.87 0.13
N THR A 143 9.12 3.09 1.17
CA THR A 143 9.89 3.56 2.29
C THR A 143 11.32 3.38 1.84
N THR A 144 11.94 4.47 1.38
CA THR A 144 13.38 4.50 1.29
C THR A 144 13.88 4.34 2.72
N ILE A 145 14.37 3.15 3.07
CA ILE A 145 15.10 2.96 4.32
C ILE A 145 16.40 3.72 4.14
N HIS A 146 16.43 4.96 4.61
CA HIS A 146 17.62 5.77 4.61
C HIS A 146 18.60 5.17 5.64
N ILE A 147 19.68 4.58 5.13
CA ILE A 147 20.62 3.77 5.92
C ILE A 147 21.63 4.69 6.62
N GLY A 148 21.21 5.35 7.69
CA GLY A 148 22.09 6.19 8.51
C GLY A 148 21.28 7.07 9.45
N GLU A 149 21.77 7.28 10.67
CA GLU A 149 21.12 8.19 11.60
C GLU A 149 21.13 9.61 11.00
N PRO A 150 19.96 10.25 10.85
CA PRO A 150 19.90 11.64 10.39
C PRO A 150 20.75 12.50 11.33
N ALA A 151 21.53 13.42 10.77
CA ALA A 151 22.36 14.31 11.55
C ALA A 151 22.36 15.72 10.97
N VAL A 152 22.60 16.70 11.84
CA VAL A 152 22.72 18.11 11.49
C VAL A 152 23.99 18.68 12.11
N THR A 153 24.75 19.45 11.34
CA THR A 153 25.94 20.17 11.81
C THR A 153 25.73 21.66 11.71
N ILE A 154 26.46 22.41 12.54
CA ILE A 154 26.70 23.85 12.35
C ILE A 154 28.19 24.00 12.12
N ASP A 155 28.56 24.35 10.90
CA ASP A 155 29.95 24.39 10.44
C ASP A 155 30.58 25.78 10.70
N GLU A 156 29.77 26.84 10.55
CA GLU A 156 30.21 28.22 10.74
C GLU A 156 29.09 29.08 11.34
N VAL A 157 29.46 29.94 12.29
CA VAL A 157 28.61 31.01 12.82
C VAL A 157 29.45 32.29 12.97
N PRO A 158 28.88 33.47 12.66
CA PRO A 158 29.59 34.73 12.83
C PRO A 158 29.90 34.98 14.32
N PRO A 159 31.02 35.64 14.65
CA PRO A 159 31.36 35.96 16.03
C PRO A 159 30.32 36.87 16.67
N VAL A 160 30.21 36.83 18.00
CA VAL A 160 29.32 37.70 18.78
C VAL A 160 29.58 39.17 18.41
N GLY A 161 28.51 39.93 18.20
CA GLY A 161 28.57 41.33 17.74
C GLY A 161 28.55 41.49 16.21
N ALA A 162 28.90 40.46 15.45
CA ALA A 162 28.78 40.48 13.99
C ALA A 162 27.40 40.00 13.52
N ALA A 163 26.94 40.57 12.40
CA ALA A 163 25.77 40.11 11.66
C ALA A 163 26.19 39.03 10.63
N GLY A 164 25.30 38.10 10.32
CA GLY A 164 25.56 37.06 9.33
C GLY A 164 24.62 35.86 9.39
N TYR A 165 25.11 34.76 8.83
CA TYR A 165 24.37 33.52 8.67
C TYR A 165 25.04 32.39 9.46
N ALA A 166 24.23 31.47 9.98
CA ALA A 166 24.73 30.16 10.38
C ALA A 166 24.74 29.26 9.14
N HIS A 167 25.84 28.54 8.95
CA HIS A 167 26.02 27.57 7.88
C HIS A 167 26.18 26.18 8.48
N GLY A 168 25.65 25.18 7.78
CA GLY A 168 25.76 23.79 8.20
C GLY A 168 25.44 22.81 7.08
N SER A 169 25.41 21.54 7.45
CA SER A 169 24.97 20.44 6.58
C SER A 169 24.00 19.51 7.29
N VAL A 170 23.18 18.81 6.51
CA VAL A 170 22.40 17.67 6.97
C VAL A 170 22.94 16.40 6.32
N THR A 171 23.07 15.33 7.09
CA THR A 171 23.56 14.02 6.63
C THR A 171 22.64 12.91 7.11
N GLY A 172 22.90 11.68 6.66
CA GLY A 172 22.10 10.51 7.07
C GLY A 172 21.04 10.17 6.05
N GLN A 173 21.49 9.79 4.84
CA GLN A 173 20.85 9.18 3.67
C GLN A 173 19.47 9.70 3.21
N LEU A 174 18.75 10.52 3.97
CA LEU A 174 17.48 11.16 3.67
C LEU A 174 17.67 12.18 2.56
N ASP A 175 16.67 12.27 1.68
CA ASP A 175 16.62 13.34 0.70
C ASP A 175 16.56 14.69 1.43
N PRO A 176 17.52 15.61 1.21
CA PRO A 176 17.49 16.93 1.83
C PRO A 176 16.20 17.71 1.57
N GLU A 177 15.47 17.42 0.48
CA GLU A 177 14.18 18.07 0.18
C GLU A 177 13.05 17.64 1.13
N MET A 178 13.20 16.48 1.79
CA MET A 178 12.28 16.01 2.83
C MET A 178 12.56 16.65 4.20
N LEU A 179 13.64 17.41 4.32
CA LEU A 179 14.16 17.92 5.58
C LEU A 179 14.05 19.44 5.69
N ALA A 180 14.03 19.90 6.94
CA ALA A 180 14.18 21.29 7.28
C ALA A 180 14.97 21.43 8.59
N VAL A 181 15.55 22.61 8.80
CA VAL A 181 16.30 22.96 10.00
C VAL A 181 15.57 24.07 10.74
N ALA A 182 15.13 23.78 11.96
CA ALA A 182 14.61 24.78 12.88
C ALA A 182 15.78 25.39 13.66
N VAL A 183 16.00 26.70 13.50
CA VAL A 183 17.15 27.40 14.08
C VAL A 183 16.69 28.36 15.17
N TYR A 184 17.42 28.35 16.28
CA TYR A 184 17.18 29.23 17.42
C TYR A 184 18.47 29.91 17.86
N ILE A 185 18.36 31.17 18.29
CA ILE A 185 19.48 31.90 18.88
C ILE A 185 19.19 32.27 20.33
N LYS A 186 20.24 32.32 21.17
CA LYS A 186 20.12 32.75 22.57
C LYS A 186 20.62 34.19 22.75
N VAL A 187 19.71 35.13 22.98
CA VAL A 187 20.00 36.54 23.28
C VAL A 187 19.75 36.80 24.76
N GLY A 188 20.81 37.09 25.53
CA GLY A 188 20.73 37.15 26.98
C GLY A 188 20.28 35.80 27.56
N ASN A 189 19.14 35.80 28.28
CA ASN A 189 18.55 34.60 28.87
C ASN A 189 17.44 33.96 28.03
N GLY A 190 17.08 34.57 26.89
CA GLY A 190 15.94 34.14 26.07
C GLY A 190 16.34 33.57 24.71
N TRP A 191 15.57 32.59 24.25
CA TRP A 191 15.72 32.00 22.91
C TRP A 191 14.75 32.62 21.91
N TRP A 192 15.20 32.75 20.66
CA TRP A 192 14.46 33.36 19.56
C TRP A 192 14.50 32.49 18.31
N SER A 193 13.35 32.26 17.68
CA SER A 193 13.27 31.53 16.41
C SER A 193 13.89 32.31 15.25
N LYS A 194 14.51 31.57 14.32
CA LYS A 194 15.12 32.10 13.12
C LYS A 194 14.73 31.31 11.86
N PRO A 195 14.77 31.96 10.68
CA PRO A 195 15.08 33.39 10.48
C PRO A 195 13.96 34.34 10.93
N TYR A 196 12.71 33.89 10.84
CA TYR A 196 11.52 34.68 11.19
C TYR A 196 10.41 33.81 11.80
N PHE A 197 9.51 34.40 12.59
CA PHE A 197 8.38 33.66 13.18
C PHE A 197 7.37 33.12 12.16
N ASN A 198 7.16 33.85 11.06
CA ASN A 198 6.28 33.44 9.98
C ASN A 198 6.95 32.48 8.98
N THR A 199 8.26 32.24 9.12
CA THR A 199 9.03 31.31 8.30
C THR A 199 10.15 30.71 9.15
N PRO A 200 9.82 29.85 10.12
CA PRO A 200 10.76 29.38 11.16
C PRO A 200 11.64 28.21 10.71
N LEU A 201 11.49 27.75 9.48
CA LEU A 201 12.23 26.63 8.90
C LEU A 201 13.22 27.14 7.86
N THR A 202 14.44 26.61 7.93
CA THR A 202 15.49 26.79 6.93
C THR A 202 15.62 25.49 6.13
N PHE A 203 15.51 25.56 4.81
CA PHE A 203 15.57 24.37 3.96
C PHE A 203 16.99 24.10 3.48
N PRO A 204 17.52 22.88 3.66
CA PRO A 204 18.77 22.46 3.05
C PRO A 204 18.69 22.49 1.51
N ARG A 205 19.84 22.71 0.87
CA ARG A 205 19.97 22.64 -0.58
C ARG A 205 19.88 21.20 -1.06
N ALA A 206 19.11 20.99 -2.12
CA ALA A 206 19.02 19.71 -2.80
C ALA A 206 20.40 19.23 -3.27
N GLY A 207 20.65 17.93 -3.11
CA GLY A 207 21.87 17.25 -3.59
C GLY A 207 23.01 17.18 -2.59
N ASP A 208 23.29 18.25 -1.83
CA ASP A 208 24.42 18.27 -0.87
C ASP A 208 24.04 18.56 0.58
N GLY A 209 22.78 18.88 0.84
CA GLY A 209 22.28 19.04 2.22
C GLY A 209 22.82 20.27 2.94
N HIS A 210 23.50 21.18 2.25
CA HIS A 210 23.99 22.41 2.87
C HIS A 210 22.83 23.37 3.16
N TRP A 211 22.80 23.93 4.36
CA TRP A 211 21.79 24.90 4.76
C TRP A 211 22.43 26.21 5.23
N GLN A 212 21.70 27.30 5.05
CA GLN A 212 22.11 28.65 5.45
C GLN A 212 20.94 29.37 6.11
N CYS A 213 21.08 29.72 7.38
CA CYS A 213 20.04 30.42 8.14
C CYS A 213 20.49 31.84 8.49
N ALA A 214 19.65 32.84 8.19
CA ALA A 214 19.87 34.20 8.68
C ALA A 214 19.62 34.24 10.18
N ILE A 215 20.69 34.28 10.98
CA ILE A 215 20.58 34.32 12.44
C ILE A 215 20.51 35.75 13.00
N THR A 216 20.89 36.74 12.19
CA THR A 216 20.71 38.16 12.50
C THR A 216 19.73 38.79 11.53
N THR A 217 18.47 38.93 11.95
CA THR A 217 17.36 39.48 11.16
C THR A 217 16.82 40.79 11.72
N GLY A 218 17.19 41.16 12.95
CA GLY A 218 16.90 42.47 13.53
C GLY A 218 17.15 42.55 15.04
N GLY A 219 16.66 43.61 15.67
CA GLY A 219 16.72 43.78 17.13
C GLY A 219 18.13 43.61 17.70
N ASN A 220 18.26 42.77 18.73
CA ASN A 220 19.53 42.50 19.43
C ASN A 220 20.16 41.15 19.04
N ASP A 221 19.84 40.61 17.85
CA ASP A 221 20.32 39.29 17.42
C ASP A 221 21.85 39.17 17.41
N THR A 222 22.56 40.25 17.10
CA THR A 222 24.04 40.27 17.08
C THR A 222 24.63 39.94 18.44
N ALA A 223 23.91 40.20 19.54
CA ALA A 223 24.29 39.85 20.90
C ALA A 223 24.01 38.38 21.27
N ALA A 224 23.52 37.56 20.34
CA ALA A 224 23.31 36.15 20.59
C ALA A 224 24.62 35.45 20.92
N THR A 225 24.60 34.55 21.90
CA THR A 225 25.78 33.80 22.37
C THR A 225 25.78 32.34 21.92
N HIS A 226 24.62 31.80 21.59
CA HIS A 226 24.44 30.41 21.18
C HIS A 226 23.53 30.32 19.98
N VAL A 227 23.75 29.29 19.17
CA VAL A 227 22.88 28.88 18.07
C VAL A 227 22.54 27.40 18.27
N ALA A 228 21.27 27.07 18.20
CA ALA A 228 20.78 25.69 18.21
C ALA A 228 20.09 25.39 16.88
N ALA A 229 20.32 24.21 16.34
CA ALA A 229 19.71 23.72 15.11
C ALA A 229 19.11 22.33 15.37
N PHE A 230 17.87 22.14 14.92
CA PHE A 230 17.14 20.89 15.02
C PHE A 230 16.75 20.42 13.62
N LEU A 231 17.09 19.18 13.30
CA LEU A 231 16.69 18.54 12.06
C LEU A 231 15.27 18.00 12.22
N VAL A 232 14.38 18.37 11.31
CA VAL A 232 12.98 17.93 11.29
C VAL A 232 12.57 17.60 9.85
N PHE A 233 11.43 16.95 9.68
CA PHE A 233 10.81 16.86 8.35
C PHE A 233 10.35 18.24 7.86
N SER A 234 10.39 18.46 6.56
CA SER A 234 9.99 19.73 5.92
C SER A 234 8.52 20.11 6.18
N THR A 235 7.69 19.13 6.56
CA THR A 235 6.28 19.31 6.93
C THR A 235 6.03 19.50 8.43
N ALA A 236 7.09 19.47 9.25
CA ALA A 236 6.95 19.57 10.70
C ALA A 236 6.48 20.95 11.14
N THR A 237 5.64 20.98 12.18
CA THR A 237 5.32 22.22 12.90
C THR A 237 6.22 22.34 14.11
N VAL A 238 7.01 23.41 14.19
CA VAL A 238 7.97 23.62 15.28
C VAL A 238 7.52 24.70 16.25
N PRO A 239 7.71 24.54 17.57
CA PRO A 239 7.39 25.57 18.54
C PRO A 239 8.24 26.83 18.31
N LEU A 240 7.61 28.01 18.37
CA LEU A 240 8.30 29.29 18.29
C LEU A 240 8.91 29.68 19.64
N ALA A 241 10.12 30.25 19.62
CA ALA A 241 10.77 30.80 20.80
C ALA A 241 10.72 32.34 20.74
N SER A 242 10.16 32.98 21.77
CA SER A 242 9.97 34.44 21.81
C SER A 242 10.52 35.06 23.10
N GLY A 243 11.76 34.73 23.45
CA GLY A 243 12.45 35.24 24.64
C GLY A 243 12.37 34.36 25.88
N GLY A 244 11.80 33.14 25.77
CA GLY A 244 11.72 32.15 26.85
C GLY A 244 12.85 31.11 26.83
N ALA A 245 12.59 29.95 27.43
CA ALA A 245 13.47 28.78 27.32
C ALA A 245 13.58 28.29 25.87
N LEU A 246 14.63 27.50 25.58
CA LEU A 246 14.72 26.78 24.30
C LEU A 246 13.54 25.81 24.25
N PRO A 247 12.70 25.84 23.20
CA PRO A 247 11.60 24.90 23.10
C PRO A 247 12.09 23.46 22.97
N ASP A 248 11.33 22.54 23.56
CA ASP A 248 11.49 21.11 23.28
C ASP A 248 10.89 20.78 21.90
N ILE A 249 11.59 19.95 21.13
CA ILE A 249 11.17 19.54 19.78
C ILE A 249 11.13 18.01 19.76
N PRO A 250 10.02 17.40 20.21
CA PRO A 250 9.94 15.96 20.42
C PRO A 250 10.13 15.14 19.14
N ASP A 251 9.78 15.70 17.98
CA ASP A 251 9.90 15.06 16.68
C ASP A 251 11.21 15.43 15.94
N ALA A 252 12.21 15.98 16.64
CA ALA A 252 13.50 16.25 16.05
C ALA A 252 14.25 14.94 15.73
N LEU A 253 14.73 14.84 14.51
CA LEU A 253 15.55 13.73 14.03
C LEU A 253 16.98 13.80 14.55
N ALA A 254 17.48 15.01 14.77
CA ALA A 254 18.79 15.31 15.37
C ALA A 254 18.82 16.74 15.89
N SER A 255 19.76 17.05 16.77
CA SER A 255 19.99 18.42 17.24
C SER A 255 21.46 18.71 17.50
N VAL A 256 21.83 19.98 17.36
CA VAL A 256 23.17 20.47 17.66
C VAL A 256 23.07 21.88 18.22
N GLN A 257 23.98 22.22 19.15
CA GLN A 257 24.10 23.57 19.69
C GLN A 257 25.57 23.97 19.70
N VAL A 258 25.85 25.19 19.25
CA VAL A 258 27.19 25.78 19.28
C VAL A 258 27.18 27.12 20.00
N THR A 259 28.32 27.45 20.61
CA THR A 259 28.60 28.78 21.15
C THR A 259 29.23 29.62 20.04
N ARG A 260 28.78 30.86 19.88
CA ARG A 260 29.37 31.79 18.91
C ARG A 260 30.76 32.24 19.39
N PRO A 261 31.76 32.32 18.50
CA PRO A 261 33.10 32.80 18.88
C PRO A 261 33.04 34.27 19.34
N GLN A 262 33.95 34.69 20.20
CA GLN A 262 34.03 36.10 20.60
C GLN A 262 34.71 36.92 19.50
N SER A 263 34.44 38.22 19.44
CA SER A 263 35.13 39.09 18.48
C SER A 263 36.60 39.25 18.88
N GLY A 264 37.51 38.62 18.11
CA GLY A 264 38.96 38.71 18.30
C GLY A 264 39.68 37.38 18.56
N ASP A 265 38.97 36.25 18.53
CA ASP A 265 39.55 34.90 18.52
C ASP A 265 39.86 34.39 17.10
#